data_AF-A0A401P1Z3-F1
#
_entry.id   AF-A0A401P1Z3-F1
#
_cell.length_a   1.000
_cell.length_b   1.000
_cell.length_c   1.000
_cell.angle_alpha   90.00
_cell.angle_beta   90.00
_cell.angle_gamma   90.00
#
_symmetry.space_group_name_H-M   'P 1'
#
loop_
_entity.id
_entity.type
_entity.pdbx_description
1 polymer ?
#
loop_
_entity_poly.entity_id
_entity_poly.type
_entity_poly.pdbx_seq_one_letter_code
_entity_poly.pdbx_strand_id
1 'polypeptide(L)'
;MAGRKERNPASSSLRTVSLNTWFSFRKSTKMLFSKSAGSFRNLRIMHSHVGRRSFWGWLNAVFNKVDYDRIKAVGPDKAASEWLLRCGASVRYKGFDKWQKDYNHLPTGPLEKFKIQGIDATESCIMHTGFDYLDYLEHVEEIKFQMCIYIQDECLERLCKIENLQKSLQWLEIISCGNVTDRGIITLHLLNNLRYLFLSDLPGIEEKEKTLQVLRRALPACEIKVDLD
;
A
#
# COMPACT_ATOMS: atom_id res chain seq x y z
N MET A 1 5.44 -51.00 14.18
CA MET A 1 5.00 -50.02 15.19
C MET A 1 5.33 -48.63 14.67
N ALA A 2 4.31 -47.88 14.25
CA ALA A 2 4.46 -46.56 13.62
C ALA A 2 4.40 -45.45 14.69
N GLY A 3 5.48 -44.68 14.82
CA GLY A 3 5.58 -43.53 15.71
C GLY A 3 4.89 -42.31 15.11
N ARG A 4 3.89 -41.80 15.83
CA ARG A 4 3.04 -40.65 15.50
C ARG A 4 3.81 -39.35 15.71
N LYS A 5 4.03 -38.55 14.65
CA LYS A 5 4.58 -37.20 14.76
C LYS A 5 3.48 -36.25 15.23
N GLU A 6 3.64 -35.67 16.42
CA GLU A 6 2.75 -34.67 16.99
C GLU A 6 2.71 -33.40 16.13
N ARG A 7 1.49 -32.95 15.81
CA ARG A 7 1.23 -31.70 15.10
C ARG A 7 1.14 -30.56 16.11
N ASN A 8 1.90 -29.50 15.84
CA ASN A 8 1.91 -28.25 16.59
C ASN A 8 0.53 -27.55 16.48
N PRO A 9 -0.18 -27.23 17.59
CA PRO A 9 -1.57 -26.75 17.55
C PRO A 9 -1.73 -25.24 17.24
N ALA A 10 -0.64 -24.53 16.91
CA ALA A 10 -0.65 -23.08 16.71
C ALA A 10 -1.11 -22.60 15.32
N SER A 11 -1.59 -23.49 14.45
CA SER A 11 -1.98 -23.15 13.06
C SER A 11 -3.49 -23.11 12.80
N SER A 12 -4.35 -23.32 13.81
CA SER A 12 -5.78 -23.58 13.56
C SER A 12 -6.79 -22.68 14.30
N SER A 13 -6.45 -21.45 14.69
CA SER A 13 -7.43 -20.60 15.40
C SER A 13 -7.48 -19.11 15.04
N LEU A 14 -7.13 -18.71 13.82
CA LEU A 14 -7.59 -17.42 13.28
C LEU A 14 -8.92 -17.63 12.54
N ARG A 15 -9.98 -17.91 13.32
CA ARG A 15 -11.35 -17.83 12.81
C ARG A 15 -11.68 -16.36 12.57
N THR A 16 -11.56 -15.96 11.30
CA THR A 16 -12.45 -15.01 10.62
C THR A 16 -13.11 -13.95 11.50
N VAL A 17 -12.44 -12.82 11.72
CA VAL A 17 -13.18 -11.56 11.68
C VAL A 17 -13.59 -11.42 10.22
N SER A 18 -14.88 -11.57 9.96
CA SER A 18 -15.43 -11.44 8.60
C SER A 18 -14.98 -10.11 8.00
N LEU A 19 -14.43 -10.13 6.79
CA LEU A 19 -14.08 -8.94 6.01
C LEU A 19 -15.26 -7.93 5.96
N ASN A 20 -16.50 -8.43 6.07
CA ASN A 20 -17.70 -7.62 6.15
C ASN A 20 -17.79 -6.77 7.43
N THR A 21 -17.28 -7.26 8.56
CA THR A 21 -17.21 -6.50 9.82
C THR A 21 -16.21 -5.35 9.71
N TRP A 22 -15.13 -5.52 8.95
CA TRP A 22 -14.16 -4.45 8.65
C TRP A 22 -14.74 -3.37 7.72
N PHE A 23 -15.38 -3.77 6.61
CA PHE A 23 -16.08 -2.81 5.73
C PHE A 23 -17.25 -2.09 6.43
N SER A 24 -18.01 -2.80 7.27
CA SER A 24 -19.14 -2.23 8.01
C SER A 24 -18.70 -1.26 9.11
N PHE A 25 -17.62 -1.57 9.84
CA PHE A 25 -17.07 -0.67 10.86
C PHE A 25 -16.49 0.61 10.24
N ARG A 26 -15.87 0.50 9.06
CA ARG A 26 -15.27 1.62 8.33
C ARG A 26 -16.29 2.58 7.70
N LYS A 27 -17.48 2.10 7.30
CA LYS A 27 -18.58 2.98 6.89
C LYS A 27 -19.11 3.83 8.05
N SER A 28 -19.09 3.31 9.28
CA SER A 28 -19.57 4.02 10.47
C SER A 28 -18.62 5.15 10.90
N THR A 29 -17.31 5.01 10.73
CA THR A 29 -16.34 6.05 11.11
C THR A 29 -16.30 7.24 10.14
N LYS A 30 -16.79 7.10 8.89
CA LYS A 30 -17.00 8.22 7.94
C LYS A 30 -18.14 9.17 8.35
N MET A 31 -18.94 8.85 9.38
CA MET A 31 -20.11 9.65 9.78
C MET A 31 -19.86 10.67 10.92
N LEU A 32 -18.64 10.78 11.46
CA LEU A 32 -18.36 11.59 12.67
C LEU A 32 -17.52 12.86 12.48
N PHE A 33 -17.14 13.22 11.26
CA PHE A 33 -16.49 14.53 10.99
C PHE A 33 -17.38 15.43 10.14
N SER A 34 -18.55 15.75 10.68
CA SER A 34 -19.33 16.91 10.28
C SER A 34 -20.18 17.33 11.46
N LYS A 35 -19.67 18.29 12.26
CA LYS A 35 -20.39 19.50 12.69
C LYS A 35 -19.66 20.25 13.83
N SER A 36 -19.48 21.53 13.55
CA SER A 36 -19.45 22.70 14.44
C SER A 36 -18.16 23.11 15.14
N ALA A 37 -17.79 24.35 14.81
CA ALA A 37 -16.82 25.20 15.47
C ALA A 37 -17.25 25.60 16.90
N GLY A 38 -16.26 25.82 17.77
CA GLY A 38 -16.41 26.42 19.10
C GLY A 38 -15.05 26.59 19.79
N SER A 39 -14.69 27.84 20.07
CA SER A 39 -13.45 28.27 20.71
C SER A 39 -13.38 27.86 22.19
N PHE A 40 -12.31 27.18 22.64
CA PHE A 40 -11.80 27.29 24.01
C PHE A 40 -10.27 27.17 24.08
N ARG A 41 -9.71 27.96 24.98
CA ARG A 41 -8.30 28.31 25.19
C ARG A 41 -7.47 27.19 25.83
N ASN A 42 -6.17 27.19 25.48
CA ASN A 42 -4.98 26.74 26.23
C ASN A 42 -5.15 25.72 27.36
N LEU A 43 -4.64 24.51 27.14
CA LEU A 43 -3.94 23.74 28.17
C LEU A 43 -2.68 23.10 27.56
N ARG A 44 -1.50 23.55 27.98
CA ARG A 44 -0.25 22.82 27.80
C ARG A 44 -0.32 21.57 28.67
N ILE A 45 -0.33 20.40 28.05
CA ILE A 45 -0.01 19.15 28.74
C ILE A 45 1.11 18.47 27.96
N MET A 46 2.31 18.46 28.55
CA MET A 46 3.37 17.56 28.14
C MET A 46 2.96 16.14 28.50
N HIS A 47 2.58 15.32 27.52
CA HIS A 47 2.51 13.88 27.68
C HIS A 47 3.67 13.22 26.95
N SER A 48 4.72 12.93 27.71
CA SER A 48 5.68 11.88 27.37
C SER A 48 5.01 10.52 27.58
N HIS A 49 4.54 9.86 26.52
CA HIS A 49 4.03 8.48 26.61
C HIS A 49 4.69 7.58 25.57
N VAL A 50 5.63 6.78 26.07
CA VAL A 50 6.21 5.61 25.39
C VAL A 50 5.10 4.57 25.15
N GLY A 51 4.71 4.42 23.88
CA GLY A 51 4.33 3.20 23.18
C GLY A 51 3.47 2.14 23.86
N ARG A 52 2.14 2.26 23.77
CA ARG A 52 1.23 1.11 23.69
C ARG A 52 0.74 0.99 22.25
N ARG A 53 1.23 0.00 21.49
CA ARG A 53 0.64 -0.30 20.17
C ARG A 53 -0.78 -0.82 20.41
N SER A 54 -1.78 -0.14 19.86
CA SER A 54 -3.17 -0.60 19.93
C SER A 54 -3.29 -1.96 19.23
N PHE A 55 -4.26 -2.79 19.63
CA PHE A 55 -4.57 -4.07 18.97
C PHE A 55 -4.67 -3.91 17.45
N TRP A 56 -5.30 -2.83 16.98
CA TRP A 56 -5.43 -2.50 15.56
C TRP A 56 -4.10 -2.15 14.89
N GLY A 57 -3.21 -1.44 15.59
CA GLY A 57 -1.85 -1.20 15.12
C GLY A 57 -1.03 -2.49 15.00
N TRP A 58 -1.18 -3.41 15.97
CA TRP A 58 -0.57 -4.75 15.89
C TRP A 58 -1.13 -5.56 14.72
N LEU A 59 -2.46 -5.56 14.52
CA LEU A 59 -3.10 -6.31 13.45
C LEU A 59 -2.62 -5.84 12.08
N ASN A 60 -2.55 -4.52 11.84
CA ASN A 60 -2.02 -3.98 10.59
C ASN A 60 -0.56 -4.38 10.35
N ALA A 61 0.26 -4.39 11.40
CA ALA A 61 1.65 -4.83 11.31
C ALA A 61 1.75 -6.33 10.95
N VAL A 62 0.84 -7.18 11.45
CA VAL A 62 0.79 -8.61 11.09
C VAL A 62 0.36 -8.79 9.64
N PHE A 63 -0.67 -8.09 9.17
CA PHE A 63 -1.14 -8.18 7.79
C PHE A 63 -0.07 -7.78 6.77
N ASN A 64 0.77 -6.81 7.12
CA ASN A 64 1.84 -6.32 6.28
C ASN A 64 3.19 -7.01 6.55
N LYS A 65 3.26 -8.01 7.42
CA LYS A 65 4.51 -8.74 7.64
C LYS A 65 4.84 -9.60 6.40
N VAL A 66 6.09 -9.51 5.96
CA VAL A 66 6.58 -10.32 4.84
C VAL A 66 6.85 -11.75 5.32
N ASP A 67 6.30 -12.70 4.57
CA ASP A 67 6.50 -14.13 4.75
C ASP A 67 7.40 -14.61 3.61
N TYR A 68 8.71 -14.64 3.90
CA TYR A 68 9.74 -15.05 2.94
C TYR A 68 9.64 -16.53 2.57
N ASP A 69 9.17 -17.38 3.49
CA ASP A 69 8.92 -18.79 3.21
C ASP A 69 7.76 -18.94 2.22
N ARG A 70 6.73 -18.09 2.33
CA ARG A 70 5.64 -18.03 1.36
C ARG A 70 6.13 -17.57 0.00
N ILE A 71 6.95 -16.52 -0.08
CA ILE A 71 7.56 -16.07 -1.35
C ILE A 71 8.34 -17.23 -2.00
N LYS A 72 9.14 -17.96 -1.23
CA LYS A 72 9.89 -19.12 -1.74
C LYS A 72 8.97 -20.25 -2.23
N ALA A 73 7.85 -20.48 -1.56
CA ALA A 73 6.94 -21.58 -1.86
C ALA A 73 6.04 -21.33 -3.08
N VAL A 74 5.58 -20.09 -3.28
CA VAL A 74 4.60 -19.76 -4.35
C VAL A 74 5.11 -18.73 -5.36
N GLY A 75 6.32 -18.24 -5.20
CA GLY A 75 6.87 -17.17 -6.03
C GLY A 75 6.38 -15.78 -5.61
N PRO A 76 7.08 -14.74 -6.08
CA PRO A 76 6.86 -13.37 -5.61
C PRO A 76 5.51 -12.80 -6.03
N ASP A 77 5.10 -12.96 -7.29
CA ASP A 77 3.82 -12.44 -7.78
C ASP A 77 2.61 -12.99 -7.02
N LYS A 78 2.62 -14.29 -6.71
CA LYS A 78 1.52 -14.92 -5.96
C LYS A 78 1.51 -14.45 -4.50
N ALA A 79 2.66 -14.42 -3.84
CA ALA A 79 2.77 -13.96 -2.46
C ALA A 79 2.40 -12.47 -2.31
N ALA A 80 2.82 -11.63 -3.27
CA ALA A 80 2.43 -10.23 -3.33
C ALA A 80 0.93 -10.06 -3.61
N SER A 81 0.34 -10.86 -4.51
CA SER A 81 -1.11 -10.87 -4.73
C SER A 81 -1.87 -11.20 -3.44
N GLU A 82 -1.43 -12.23 -2.71
CA GLU A 82 -2.02 -12.62 -1.42
C GLU A 82 -1.94 -11.47 -0.40
N TRP A 83 -0.81 -10.76 -0.34
CA TRP A 83 -0.64 -9.60 0.53
C TRP A 83 -1.52 -8.41 0.14
N LEU A 84 -1.53 -8.04 -1.14
CA LEU A 84 -2.31 -6.93 -1.64
C LEU A 84 -3.81 -7.17 -1.37
N LEU A 85 -4.33 -8.36 -1.71
CA LEU A 85 -5.75 -8.67 -1.54
C LEU A 85 -6.16 -8.81 -0.07
N ARG A 86 -5.33 -9.38 0.82
CA ARG A 86 -5.66 -9.41 2.27
C ARG A 86 -5.64 -8.02 2.89
N CYS A 87 -4.92 -7.07 2.29
CA CYS A 87 -4.90 -5.65 2.67
C CYS A 87 -5.97 -4.81 1.95
N GLY A 88 -6.88 -5.44 1.19
CA GLY A 88 -7.97 -4.75 0.50
C GLY A 88 -7.60 -4.07 -0.81
N ALA A 89 -6.40 -4.30 -1.33
CA ALA A 89 -6.01 -3.88 -2.68
C ALA A 89 -6.45 -4.91 -3.73
N SER A 90 -6.36 -4.53 -4.99
CA SER A 90 -6.64 -5.37 -6.15
C SER A 90 -5.39 -5.48 -7.04
N VAL A 91 -5.26 -6.58 -7.76
CA VAL A 91 -4.17 -6.77 -8.74
C VAL A 91 -4.71 -7.15 -10.11
N ARG A 92 -4.01 -6.75 -11.16
CA ARG A 92 -4.26 -7.16 -12.53
C ARG A 92 -3.01 -7.84 -13.07
N TYR A 93 -3.19 -8.96 -13.77
CA TYR A 93 -2.09 -9.73 -14.32
C TYR A 93 -1.81 -9.35 -15.78
N LYS A 94 -0.55 -9.47 -16.19
CA LYS A 94 -0.10 -9.22 -17.56
C LYS A 94 -0.88 -10.08 -18.56
N GLY A 95 -1.45 -9.44 -19.58
CA GLY A 95 -2.27 -10.11 -20.61
C GLY A 95 -3.70 -10.41 -20.17
N PHE A 96 -4.14 -9.90 -19.01
CA PHE A 96 -5.51 -10.02 -18.53
C PHE A 96 -6.08 -8.64 -18.18
N ASP A 97 -7.30 -8.36 -18.66
CA ASP A 97 -7.99 -7.10 -18.34
C ASP A 97 -8.70 -7.17 -16.98
N LYS A 98 -8.96 -8.38 -16.47
CA LYS A 98 -9.71 -8.59 -15.24
C LYS A 98 -8.85 -8.35 -13.99
N TRP A 99 -9.31 -7.42 -13.15
CA TRP A 99 -8.80 -7.20 -11.80
C TRP A 99 -9.24 -8.30 -10.84
N GLN A 100 -8.28 -8.82 -10.06
CA GLN A 100 -8.51 -9.73 -8.94
C GLN A 100 -8.74 -8.91 -7.68
N LYS A 101 -9.93 -9.07 -7.10
CA LYS A 101 -10.38 -8.34 -5.91
C LYS A 101 -10.72 -9.25 -4.73
N ASP A 102 -10.93 -10.54 -4.99
CA ASP A 102 -11.27 -11.52 -3.97
C ASP A 102 -10.12 -12.51 -3.79
N TYR A 103 -9.60 -12.52 -2.55
CA TYR A 103 -8.49 -13.38 -2.14
C TYR A 103 -8.77 -14.86 -2.43
N ASN A 104 -10.00 -15.32 -2.20
CA ASN A 104 -10.37 -16.73 -2.35
C ASN A 104 -10.43 -17.17 -3.82
N HIS A 105 -10.49 -16.21 -4.74
CA HIS A 105 -10.52 -16.45 -6.18
C HIS A 105 -9.17 -16.19 -6.85
N LEU A 106 -8.08 -16.00 -6.09
CA LEU A 106 -6.75 -15.90 -6.66
C LEU A 106 -6.40 -17.20 -7.42
N PRO A 107 -5.83 -17.11 -8.63
CA PRO A 107 -5.58 -18.27 -9.46
C PRO A 107 -4.60 -19.25 -8.78
N THR A 108 -4.86 -20.54 -8.95
CA THR A 108 -4.05 -21.66 -8.43
C THR A 108 -3.25 -22.36 -9.52
N GLY A 109 -3.20 -21.78 -10.72
CA GLY A 109 -2.45 -22.31 -11.86
C GLY A 109 -0.92 -22.19 -11.71
N PRO A 110 -0.15 -22.53 -12.76
CA PRO A 110 1.31 -22.48 -12.74
C PRO A 110 1.84 -21.12 -12.27
N LEU A 111 2.82 -21.13 -11.37
CA LEU A 111 3.33 -19.92 -10.70
C LEU A 111 3.85 -18.87 -11.69
N GLU A 112 4.44 -19.30 -12.80
CA GLU A 112 5.04 -18.41 -13.79
C GLU A 112 4.00 -17.70 -14.66
N LYS A 113 2.75 -18.19 -14.69
CA LYS A 113 1.71 -17.69 -15.60
C LYS A 113 1.19 -16.30 -15.20
N PHE A 114 1.12 -16.01 -13.90
CA PHE A 114 0.45 -14.83 -13.39
C PHE A 114 1.46 -13.82 -12.87
N LYS A 115 1.73 -12.81 -13.70
CA LYS A 115 2.66 -11.72 -13.41
C LYS A 115 1.89 -10.43 -13.13
N ILE A 116 2.10 -9.82 -11.97
CA ILE A 116 1.40 -8.58 -11.61
C ILE A 116 1.83 -7.47 -12.58
N GLN A 117 0.85 -6.83 -13.21
CA GLN A 117 1.04 -5.68 -14.10
C GLN A 117 0.43 -4.41 -13.50
N GLY A 118 -0.74 -4.51 -12.86
CA GLY A 118 -1.43 -3.39 -12.23
C GLY A 118 -1.73 -3.66 -10.76
N ILE A 119 -1.60 -2.63 -9.93
CA ILE A 119 -1.97 -2.62 -8.51
C ILE A 119 -2.90 -1.44 -8.26
N ASP A 120 -4.11 -1.72 -7.77
CA ASP A 120 -5.05 -0.70 -7.30
C ASP A 120 -5.26 -0.89 -5.80
N ALA A 121 -4.65 -0.01 -5.01
CA ALA A 121 -4.72 -0.02 -3.57
C ALA A 121 -5.77 0.98 -3.03
N THR A 122 -6.87 1.20 -3.74
CA THR A 122 -7.95 2.07 -3.24
C THR A 122 -8.50 1.58 -1.90
N GLU A 123 -8.50 2.45 -0.91
CA GLU A 123 -8.92 2.17 0.46
C GLU A 123 -8.11 1.03 1.13
N SER A 124 -6.87 0.78 0.72
CA SER A 124 -6.06 -0.31 1.27
C SER A 124 -5.40 0.01 2.62
N CYS A 125 -5.11 -1.03 3.41
CA CYS A 125 -4.31 -0.93 4.63
C CYS A 125 -2.83 -1.33 4.44
N ILE A 126 -2.31 -1.31 3.21
CA ILE A 126 -0.88 -1.52 2.94
C ILE A 126 0.00 -0.45 3.63
N MET A 127 1.18 -0.86 4.07
CA MET A 127 2.16 0.03 4.71
C MET A 127 3.59 -0.44 4.46
N HIS A 128 4.55 0.42 4.81
CA HIS A 128 5.98 0.25 4.56
C HIS A 128 6.52 -1.18 4.76
N THR A 129 6.18 -1.84 5.86
CA THR A 129 6.71 -3.19 6.18
C THR A 129 6.31 -4.28 5.19
N GLY A 130 5.26 -4.05 4.40
CA GLY A 130 4.81 -5.00 3.38
C GLY A 130 5.45 -4.76 2.02
N PHE A 131 6.12 -3.62 1.80
CA PHE A 131 6.64 -3.27 0.47
C PHE A 131 7.76 -4.20 0.01
N ASP A 132 8.39 -4.97 0.90
CA ASP A 132 9.38 -5.99 0.51
C ASP A 132 8.75 -7.13 -0.34
N TYR A 133 7.41 -7.32 -0.32
CA TYR A 133 6.75 -8.22 -1.27
C TYR A 133 6.90 -7.76 -2.73
N LEU A 134 7.23 -6.49 -2.97
CA LEU A 134 7.37 -5.91 -4.31
C LEU A 134 8.78 -6.11 -4.89
N ASP A 135 9.78 -6.53 -4.11
CA ASP A 135 11.20 -6.54 -4.53
C ASP A 135 11.46 -7.35 -5.80
N TYR A 136 10.76 -8.45 -5.98
CA TYR A 136 10.99 -9.40 -7.07
C TYR A 136 9.89 -9.36 -8.14
N LEU A 137 9.08 -8.30 -8.18
CA LEU A 137 8.07 -8.13 -9.21
C LEU A 137 8.67 -7.38 -10.40
N GLU A 138 8.78 -8.06 -11.54
CA GLU A 138 9.50 -7.56 -12.73
C GLU A 138 8.60 -6.83 -13.75
N HIS A 139 7.29 -6.89 -13.57
CA HIS A 139 6.32 -6.52 -14.62
C HIS A 139 5.27 -5.50 -14.18
N VAL A 140 5.44 -4.87 -13.01
CA VAL A 140 4.47 -3.89 -12.49
C VAL A 140 4.61 -2.59 -13.27
N GLU A 141 3.59 -2.25 -14.04
CA GLU A 141 3.56 -1.06 -14.89
C GLU A 141 2.66 0.04 -14.33
N GLU A 142 1.67 -0.33 -13.50
CA GLU A 142 0.65 0.58 -12.98
C GLU A 142 0.46 0.39 -11.47
N ILE A 143 0.55 1.48 -10.70
CA ILE A 143 0.23 1.50 -9.28
C ILE A 143 -0.68 2.68 -8.98
N LYS A 144 -1.76 2.42 -8.23
CA LYS A 144 -2.66 3.44 -7.70
C LYS A 144 -2.74 3.32 -6.18
N PHE A 145 -2.39 4.40 -5.49
CA PHE A 145 -2.66 4.59 -4.07
C PHE A 145 -3.79 5.61 -3.92
N GLN A 146 -4.95 5.19 -3.44
CA GLN A 146 -6.08 6.09 -3.21
C GLN A 146 -6.65 5.86 -1.81
N MET A 147 -6.74 6.91 -0.99
CA MET A 147 -7.23 6.82 0.39
C MET A 147 -6.50 5.75 1.24
N CYS A 148 -5.19 5.60 1.03
CA CYS A 148 -4.34 4.69 1.79
C CYS A 148 -3.79 5.39 3.05
N ILE A 149 -4.50 5.28 4.18
CA ILE A 149 -4.18 6.03 5.40
C ILE A 149 -2.82 5.67 6.05
N TYR A 150 -2.20 4.55 5.66
CA TYR A 150 -0.90 4.12 6.19
C TYR A 150 0.26 4.33 5.22
N ILE A 151 0.00 4.85 4.02
CA ILE A 151 1.05 5.29 3.10
C ILE A 151 1.61 6.61 3.61
N GLN A 152 2.94 6.64 3.74
CA GLN A 152 3.75 7.76 4.23
C GLN A 152 4.96 7.89 3.31
N ASP A 153 5.76 8.92 3.49
CA ASP A 153 7.00 9.15 2.74
C ASP A 153 7.92 7.93 2.70
N GLU A 154 8.09 7.21 3.81
CA GLU A 154 8.94 6.01 3.87
C GLU A 154 8.45 4.93 2.90
N CYS A 155 7.14 4.83 2.68
CA CYS A 155 6.57 3.88 1.72
C CYS A 155 6.99 4.26 0.29
N LEU A 156 6.93 5.55 -0.05
CA LEU A 156 7.33 6.05 -1.37
C LEU A 156 8.85 5.92 -1.58
N GLU A 157 9.65 6.26 -0.56
CA GLU A 157 11.09 6.05 -0.59
C GLU A 157 11.46 4.58 -0.81
N ARG A 158 10.78 3.67 -0.10
CA ARG A 158 11.00 2.23 -0.24
C ARG A 158 10.60 1.74 -1.63
N LEU A 159 9.44 2.17 -2.14
CA LEU A 159 8.97 1.85 -3.48
C LEU A 159 9.99 2.28 -4.54
N CYS A 160 10.48 3.52 -4.43
CA CYS A 160 11.42 4.11 -5.38
C CYS A 160 12.81 3.45 -5.35
N LYS A 161 13.19 2.78 -4.25
CA LYS A 161 14.44 2.03 -4.13
C LYS A 161 14.37 0.61 -4.71
N ILE A 162 13.20 0.14 -5.14
CA ILE A 162 13.06 -1.18 -5.76
C ILE A 162 13.53 -1.11 -7.20
N GLU A 163 14.69 -1.69 -7.50
CA GLU A 163 15.30 -1.65 -8.84
C GLU A 163 14.37 -2.16 -9.94
N ASN A 164 13.58 -3.20 -9.66
CA ASN A 164 12.65 -3.76 -10.64
C ASN A 164 11.50 -2.80 -10.97
N LEU A 165 11.04 -2.01 -9.99
CA LEU A 165 10.01 -0.99 -10.22
C LEU A 165 10.58 0.23 -10.94
N GLN A 166 11.83 0.62 -10.67
CA GLN A 166 12.50 1.67 -11.46
C GLN A 166 12.53 1.31 -12.95
N LYS A 167 12.66 0.02 -13.29
CA LYS A 167 12.69 -0.49 -14.67
C LYS A 167 11.31 -0.66 -15.31
N SER A 168 10.27 -0.94 -14.52
CA SER A 168 8.96 -1.40 -15.04
C SER A 168 7.82 -0.39 -14.86
N LEU A 169 7.82 0.40 -13.79
CA LEU A 169 6.70 1.26 -13.41
C LEU A 169 6.57 2.45 -14.36
N GLN A 170 5.38 2.63 -14.94
CA GLN A 170 5.09 3.64 -15.95
C GLN A 170 3.93 4.57 -15.55
N TRP A 171 2.99 4.09 -14.73
CA TRP A 171 1.81 4.83 -14.30
C TRP A 171 1.70 4.82 -12.77
N LEU A 172 1.67 5.99 -12.16
CA LEU A 172 1.53 6.14 -10.72
C LEU A 172 0.45 7.18 -10.37
N GLU A 173 -0.51 6.80 -9.55
CA GLU A 173 -1.49 7.71 -8.95
C GLU A 173 -1.36 7.72 -7.44
N ILE A 174 -1.33 8.90 -6.83
CA ILE A 174 -1.33 9.10 -5.38
C ILE A 174 -2.43 10.10 -5.04
N ILE A 175 -3.51 9.60 -4.43
CA ILE A 175 -4.76 10.33 -4.22
C ILE A 175 -5.18 10.21 -2.76
N SER A 176 -5.48 11.33 -2.09
CA SER A 176 -6.01 11.34 -0.71
C SER A 176 -5.17 10.54 0.30
N CYS A 177 -3.84 10.56 0.14
CA CYS A 177 -2.88 9.89 1.02
C CYS A 177 -2.29 10.92 2.00
N GLY A 178 -3.05 11.27 3.04
CA GLY A 178 -2.80 12.47 3.87
C GLY A 178 -1.51 12.52 4.71
N ASN A 179 -0.73 11.44 4.77
CA ASN A 179 0.59 11.43 5.44
C ASN A 179 1.77 11.55 4.46
N VAL A 180 1.50 11.72 3.17
CA VAL A 180 2.52 11.95 2.15
C VAL A 180 2.85 13.44 2.10
N THR A 181 4.14 13.75 2.12
CA THR A 181 4.67 15.11 2.09
C THR A 181 5.56 15.36 0.86
N ASP A 182 6.04 16.59 0.70
CA ASP A 182 7.01 16.96 -0.33
C ASP A 182 8.22 16.01 -0.34
N ARG A 183 8.68 15.56 0.84
CA ARG A 183 9.83 14.63 0.95
C ARG A 183 9.56 13.32 0.21
N GLY A 184 8.41 12.69 0.48
CA GLY A 184 8.02 11.44 -0.18
C GLY A 184 7.85 11.62 -1.68
N ILE A 185 7.15 12.69 -2.09
CA ILE A 185 6.90 12.98 -3.51
C ILE A 185 8.18 13.26 -4.29
N ILE A 186 9.13 14.01 -3.73
CA ILE A 186 10.39 14.29 -4.40
C ILE A 186 11.14 13.00 -4.73
N THR A 187 11.05 11.95 -3.91
CA THR A 187 11.77 10.68 -4.13
C THR A 187 11.34 9.93 -5.39
N LEU A 188 10.18 10.27 -5.96
CA LEU A 188 9.69 9.70 -7.22
C LEU A 188 10.63 9.96 -8.41
N HIS A 189 11.57 10.91 -8.30
CA HIS A 189 12.61 11.16 -9.31
C HIS A 189 13.46 9.92 -9.67
N LEU A 190 13.51 8.90 -8.78
CA LEU A 190 14.21 7.64 -9.04
C LEU A 190 13.48 6.72 -10.03
N LEU A 191 12.19 6.96 -10.28
CA LEU A 191 11.37 6.19 -11.21
C LEU A 191 11.50 6.75 -12.63
N ASN A 192 12.69 6.62 -13.21
CA ASN A 192 13.04 7.22 -14.50
C ASN A 192 12.20 6.74 -15.70
N ASN A 193 11.52 5.60 -15.59
CA ASN A 193 10.61 5.08 -16.62
C ASN A 193 9.16 5.53 -16.46
N LEU A 194 8.85 6.34 -15.44
CA LEU A 194 7.51 6.85 -15.20
C LEU A 194 7.07 7.76 -16.35
N ARG A 195 5.90 7.47 -16.92
CA ARG A 195 5.30 8.21 -18.05
C ARG A 195 4.11 9.04 -17.63
N TYR A 196 3.43 8.63 -16.56
CA TYR A 196 2.29 9.32 -16.01
C TYR A 196 2.35 9.34 -14.50
N LEU A 197 2.20 10.54 -13.92
CA LEU A 197 2.08 10.76 -12.49
C LEU A 197 0.86 11.64 -12.22
N PHE A 198 -0.06 11.14 -11.39
CA PHE A 198 -1.18 11.93 -10.90
C PHE A 198 -1.10 12.09 -9.38
N LEU A 199 -1.11 13.34 -8.92
CA LEU A 199 -1.11 13.72 -7.52
C LEU A 199 -2.39 14.50 -7.21
N SER A 200 -3.19 14.05 -6.25
CA SER A 200 -4.46 14.70 -5.91
C SER A 200 -4.76 14.62 -4.42
N ASP A 201 -5.29 15.70 -3.84
CA ASP A 201 -5.73 15.74 -2.44
C ASP A 201 -4.64 15.25 -1.47
N LEU A 202 -3.45 15.88 -1.53
CA LEU A 202 -2.31 15.57 -0.67
C LEU A 202 -2.03 16.76 0.27
N PRO A 203 -2.73 16.86 1.42
CA PRO A 203 -2.63 18.03 2.32
C PRO A 203 -1.25 18.20 2.98
N GLY A 204 -0.37 17.21 2.91
CA GLY A 204 1.00 17.28 3.40
C GLY A 204 1.99 17.93 2.43
N ILE A 205 1.54 18.35 1.24
CA ILE A 205 2.36 19.08 0.26
C ILE A 205 2.29 20.56 0.58
N GLU A 206 3.36 21.11 1.15
CA GLU A 206 3.48 22.51 1.53
C GLU A 206 4.20 23.34 0.46
N GLU A 207 5.19 22.75 -0.23
CA GLU A 207 6.07 23.43 -1.19
C GLU A 207 5.79 23.01 -2.65
N LYS A 208 4.51 23.02 -3.04
CA LYS A 208 3.99 22.54 -4.34
C LYS A 208 4.85 22.92 -5.54
N GLU A 209 5.09 24.21 -5.79
CA GLU A 209 5.82 24.66 -6.98
C GLU A 209 7.26 24.13 -7.03
N LYS A 210 7.95 24.11 -5.87
CA LYS A 210 9.32 23.61 -5.77
C LYS A 210 9.36 22.11 -6.00
N THR A 211 8.45 21.37 -5.37
CA THR A 211 8.32 19.91 -5.55
C THR A 211 8.05 19.56 -7.01
N LEU A 212 7.13 20.27 -7.68
CA LEU A 212 6.86 20.05 -9.10
C LEU A 212 8.01 20.45 -10.01
N GLN A 213 8.76 21.51 -9.67
CA GLN A 213 9.95 21.90 -10.43
C GLN A 213 11.02 20.80 -10.38
N VAL A 214 11.27 20.23 -9.20
CA VAL A 214 12.22 19.11 -9.03
C VAL A 214 11.77 17.91 -9.86
N LEU A 215 10.50 17.50 -9.75
CA LEU A 215 10.00 16.35 -10.49
C LEU A 215 10.02 16.56 -12.01
N ARG A 216 9.57 17.71 -12.52
CA ARG A 216 9.60 18.01 -13.96
C ARG A 216 11.01 18.03 -14.51
N ARG A 217 11.99 18.49 -13.73
CA ARG A 217 13.40 18.46 -14.12
C ARG A 217 13.96 17.05 -14.17
N ALA A 218 13.61 16.20 -13.21
CA ALA A 218 14.12 14.84 -13.12
C ALA A 218 13.41 13.84 -14.03
N LEU A 219 12.12 14.06 -14.31
CA LEU A 219 11.26 13.19 -15.12
C LEU A 219 10.70 13.96 -16.33
N PRO A 220 11.55 14.43 -17.27
CA PRO A 220 11.13 15.29 -18.37
C PRO A 220 10.17 14.63 -19.37
N ALA A 221 10.14 13.28 -19.41
CA ALA A 221 9.26 12.50 -20.27
C ALA A 221 7.95 12.08 -19.57
N CYS A 222 7.78 12.42 -18.29
CA CYS A 222 6.59 12.07 -17.52
C CYS A 222 5.53 13.17 -17.60
N GLU A 223 4.31 12.81 -17.94
CA GLU A 223 3.14 13.68 -17.81
C GLU A 223 2.75 13.76 -16.33
N ILE A 224 3.00 14.92 -15.71
CA ILE A 224 2.67 15.16 -14.30
C ILE A 224 1.37 15.99 -14.22
N LYS A 225 0.29 15.35 -13.77
CA LYS A 225 -1.00 15.99 -13.46
C LYS A 225 -1.13 16.19 -11.96
N VAL A 226 -1.65 17.36 -11.58
CA VAL A 226 -1.84 17.74 -10.18
C VAL A 226 -3.21 18.33 -9.96
N ASP A 227 -3.81 17.94 -8.84
CA ASP A 227 -5.04 18.49 -8.28
C ASP A 227 -4.83 18.67 -6.77
N LEU A 228 -3.96 19.61 -6.44
CA LEU A 228 -3.50 19.93 -5.09
C LEU A 228 -3.98 21.35 -4.77
N ASP A 229 -4.79 21.50 -3.72
CA ASP A 229 -5.30 22.78 -3.22
C ASP A 229 -4.24 23.57 -2.44
#